data_AF-A0A7R9DLI7-F1
#
_entry.id   AF-A0A7R9DLI7-F1
#
_cell.length_a   1.000
_cell.length_b   1.000
_cell.length_c   1.000
_cell.angle_alpha   90.00
_cell.angle_beta   90.00
_cell.angle_gamma   90.00
#
_symmetry.space_group_name_H-M   'P 1'
#
loop_
_entity.id
_entity.type
_entity.pdbx_description
1 polymer ?
#
loop_
_entity_poly.entity_id
_entity_poly.type
_entity_poly.pdbx_seq_one_letter_code
_entity_poly.pdbx_strand_id
1 'polypeptide(L)'
;VVEMYENYQYNKVCATLVNFVTNHVSAFYCHIIKDRLYCEHESDPRRRDCQTVLFYILETLTGAFAPVLPHLAEEIYLYHPHYTGSRSVFRGGVVSPSPHWNRAHLLQQMNIVLELRRQINKAAPTPNTWEMEAVVFSQGNVFKTLQVPPTISINSAVLFQAEEYSSESQLSEILQVSSVRLSDEPNSVQVHLERSRNHLCARCRRYTSSQTDRPCPRCQQVLDTSHQTPLNESVHFALTSHRTPQNFNGKDAHPVNNARRAGVSEQ
;
A
#
# COMPACT_ATOMS: atom_id res chain seq x y z
N VAL A 1 6.77 13.66 12.72
CA VAL A 1 5.71 13.53 13.75
C VAL A 1 6.29 13.26 15.13
N VAL A 2 7.07 12.20 15.34
CA VAL A 2 7.72 11.92 16.64
C VAL A 2 8.53 13.13 17.14
N GLU A 3 9.45 13.65 16.32
CA GLU A 3 10.22 14.86 16.63
C GLU A 3 9.33 16.09 16.90
N MET A 4 8.19 16.21 16.22
CA MET A 4 7.26 17.32 16.45
C MET A 4 6.58 17.19 17.82
N TYR A 5 6.26 15.98 18.26
CA TYR A 5 5.76 15.72 19.61
C TYR A 5 6.82 16.03 20.67
N GLU A 6 8.08 15.61 20.46
CA GLU A 6 9.20 15.88 21.37
C GLU A 6 9.46 17.39 21.55
N ASN A 7 9.23 18.16 20.49
CA ASN A 7 9.38 19.63 20.50
C ASN A 7 8.08 20.38 20.85
N TYR A 8 7.04 19.70 21.36
CA TYR A 8 5.76 20.31 21.76
C TYR A 8 5.02 21.04 20.61
N GLN A 9 5.26 20.65 19.36
CA GLN A 9 4.70 21.28 18.15
C GLN A 9 3.38 20.60 17.71
N TYR A 10 2.40 20.53 18.63
CA TYR A 10 1.14 19.78 18.42
C TYR A 10 0.31 20.28 17.22
N ASN A 11 0.29 21.59 16.97
CA ASN A 11 -0.37 22.18 15.81
C ASN A 11 0.22 21.65 14.50
N LYS A 12 1.55 21.50 14.41
CA LYS A 12 2.23 20.95 13.23
C LYS A 12 1.97 19.46 13.08
N VAL A 13 1.86 18.72 14.19
CA VAL A 13 1.44 17.31 14.15
C VAL A 13 0.07 17.19 13.51
N CYS A 14 -0.94 17.91 14.03
CA CYS A 14 -2.29 17.85 13.49
C CYS A 14 -2.33 18.21 12.00
N ALA A 15 -1.67 19.32 11.60
CA ALA A 15 -1.60 19.73 10.21
C ALA A 15 -0.95 18.67 9.31
N THR A 16 0.15 18.05 9.78
CA THR A 16 0.89 17.03 9.04
C THR A 16 0.07 15.74 8.87
N LEU A 17 -0.59 15.28 9.93
CA LEU A 17 -1.42 14.07 9.90
C LEU A 17 -2.65 14.27 9.01
N VAL A 18 -3.36 15.39 9.15
CA VAL A 18 -4.53 15.71 8.30
C VAL A 18 -4.13 15.82 6.84
N ASN A 19 -3.00 16.49 6.54
CA ASN A 19 -2.47 16.58 5.18
C ASN A 19 -2.14 15.20 4.61
N PHE A 20 -1.51 14.33 5.41
CA PHE A 20 -1.15 12.97 4.97
C PHE A 20 -2.39 12.12 4.67
N VAL A 21 -3.37 12.11 5.58
CA VAL A 21 -4.62 11.36 5.39
C VAL A 21 -5.39 11.87 4.18
N THR A 22 -5.49 13.18 4.01
CA THR A 22 -6.25 13.79 2.91
C THR A 22 -5.59 13.52 1.56
N ASN A 23 -4.30 13.83 1.43
CA ASN A 23 -3.64 13.86 0.13
C ASN A 23 -3.02 12.53 -0.27
N HIS A 24 -2.36 11.83 0.65
CA HIS A 24 -1.65 10.59 0.32
C HIS A 24 -2.52 9.35 0.49
N VAL A 25 -3.31 9.27 1.57
CA VAL A 25 -4.16 8.10 1.83
C VAL A 25 -5.46 8.18 1.04
N SER A 26 -6.29 9.19 1.30
CA SER A 26 -7.64 9.27 0.74
C SER A 26 -7.63 9.59 -0.76
N ALA A 27 -7.08 10.75 -1.15
CA ALA A 27 -7.14 11.23 -2.53
C ALA A 27 -6.30 10.37 -3.51
N PHE A 28 -5.19 9.80 -3.04
CA PHE A 28 -4.27 9.05 -3.89
C PHE A 28 -4.37 7.53 -3.68
N TYR A 29 -3.90 7.01 -2.54
CA TYR A 29 -3.71 5.57 -2.35
C TYR A 29 -5.04 4.80 -2.38
N CYS A 30 -6.01 5.20 -1.58
CA CYS A 30 -7.35 4.61 -1.55
C CYS A 30 -8.05 4.72 -2.90
N HIS A 31 -7.75 5.72 -3.71
CA HIS A 31 -8.34 5.86 -5.05
C HIS A 31 -7.75 4.86 -6.05
N ILE A 32 -6.43 4.62 -6.04
CA ILE A 32 -5.80 3.69 -7.00
C ILE A 32 -6.08 2.21 -6.67
N ILE A 33 -6.20 1.86 -5.39
CA ILE A 33 -6.34 0.45 -4.98
C ILE A 33 -7.78 -0.08 -4.97
N LYS A 34 -8.81 0.75 -5.20
CA LYS A 34 -10.23 0.32 -5.13
C LYS A 34 -10.50 -0.88 -6.01
N ASP A 35 -9.95 -0.85 -7.22
CA ASP A 35 -10.07 -1.93 -8.19
C ASP A 35 -9.58 -3.25 -7.60
N ARG A 36 -8.38 -3.26 -7.02
CA ARG A 36 -7.81 -4.45 -6.35
C ARG A 36 -8.64 -4.90 -5.16
N LEU A 37 -9.04 -3.97 -4.29
CA LEU A 37 -9.78 -4.29 -3.08
C LEU A 37 -11.16 -4.88 -3.35
N TYR A 38 -11.85 -4.38 -4.39
CA TYR A 38 -13.24 -4.74 -4.67
C TYR A 38 -13.36 -5.85 -5.72
N CYS A 39 -12.42 -5.94 -6.66
CA CYS A 39 -12.55 -6.84 -7.81
C CYS A 39 -11.65 -8.08 -7.73
N GLU A 40 -10.59 -8.10 -6.93
CA GLU A 40 -9.75 -9.29 -6.83
C GLU A 40 -10.32 -10.30 -5.81
N HIS A 41 -9.97 -11.57 -6.01
CA HIS A 41 -10.35 -12.64 -5.09
C HIS A 41 -9.79 -12.38 -3.69
N GLU A 42 -10.44 -12.90 -2.64
CA GLU A 42 -10.03 -12.66 -1.25
C GLU A 42 -8.60 -13.11 -0.95
N SER A 43 -8.18 -14.24 -1.56
CA SER A 43 -6.83 -14.79 -1.44
C SER A 43 -5.84 -14.25 -2.49
N ASP A 44 -6.25 -13.30 -3.34
CA ASP A 44 -5.36 -12.77 -4.38
C ASP A 44 -4.19 -11.98 -3.77
N PRO A 45 -2.93 -12.26 -4.14
CA PRO A 45 -1.77 -11.56 -3.59
C PRO A 45 -1.85 -10.04 -3.74
N ARG A 46 -2.37 -9.51 -4.86
CA ARG A 46 -2.48 -8.05 -5.08
C ARG A 46 -3.43 -7.41 -4.09
N ARG A 47 -4.51 -8.10 -3.72
CA ARG A 47 -5.45 -7.64 -2.68
C ARG A 47 -4.81 -7.68 -1.30
N ARG A 48 -4.11 -8.77 -0.98
CA ARG A 48 -3.42 -8.96 0.31
C ARG A 48 -2.30 -7.93 0.50
N ASP A 49 -1.58 -7.57 -0.56
CA ASP A 49 -0.56 -6.53 -0.52
C ASP A 49 -1.16 -5.17 -0.17
N CYS A 50 -2.27 -4.78 -0.82
CA CYS A 50 -2.99 -3.54 -0.49
C CYS A 50 -3.51 -3.53 0.95
N GLN A 51 -4.08 -4.65 1.41
CA GLN A 51 -4.56 -4.80 2.79
C GLN A 51 -3.42 -4.68 3.80
N THR A 52 -2.24 -5.23 3.49
CA THR A 52 -1.05 -5.14 4.36
C THR A 52 -0.57 -3.70 4.49
N VAL A 53 -0.54 -2.93 3.40
CA VAL A 53 -0.18 -1.51 3.45
C VAL A 53 -1.24 -0.70 4.21
N LEU A 54 -2.53 -0.92 3.94
CA LEU A 54 -3.62 -0.26 4.67
C LEU A 54 -3.58 -0.57 6.17
N PHE A 55 -3.25 -1.81 6.53
CA PHE A 55 -3.07 -2.23 7.90
C PHE A 55 -1.99 -1.37 8.59
N TYR A 56 -0.79 -1.27 8.01
CA TYR A 56 0.28 -0.47 8.61
C TYR A 56 0.00 1.03 8.61
N ILE A 57 -0.71 1.55 7.60
CA ILE A 57 -1.18 2.93 7.60
C ILE A 57 -2.12 3.16 8.79
N LEU A 58 -3.12 2.29 8.98
CA LEU A 58 -4.08 2.41 10.07
C LEU A 58 -3.41 2.31 11.43
N GLU A 59 -2.56 1.31 11.64
CA GLU A 59 -1.81 1.11 12.89
C GLU A 59 -0.93 2.33 13.23
N THR A 60 -0.16 2.82 12.25
CA THR A 60 0.73 3.99 12.44
C THR A 60 -0.06 5.26 12.72
N LEU A 61 -1.14 5.51 11.98
CA LEU A 61 -1.99 6.70 12.19
C LEU A 61 -2.70 6.65 13.53
N THR A 62 -3.19 5.49 13.95
CA THR A 62 -3.87 5.31 15.24
C THR A 62 -2.93 5.67 16.39
N GLY A 63 -1.68 5.17 16.35
CA GLY A 63 -0.65 5.54 17.32
C GLY A 63 -0.26 7.02 17.26
N ALA A 64 -0.17 7.59 16.05
CA ALA A 64 0.16 9.01 15.87
C ALA A 64 -0.96 9.96 16.33
N PHE A 65 -2.23 9.56 16.22
CA PHE A 65 -3.37 10.34 16.71
C PHE A 65 -3.61 10.19 18.20
N ALA A 66 -3.20 9.08 18.82
CA ALA A 66 -3.51 8.77 20.21
C ALA A 66 -3.22 9.91 21.21
N PRO A 67 -2.10 10.67 21.13
CA PRO A 67 -1.84 11.77 22.07
C PRO A 67 -2.77 12.98 21.94
N VAL A 68 -3.43 13.17 20.79
CA VAL A 68 -4.29 14.34 20.50
C VAL A 68 -5.78 13.98 20.40
N LEU A 69 -6.10 12.75 19.99
CA LEU A 69 -7.45 12.23 19.80
C LEU A 69 -7.60 10.87 20.51
N PRO A 70 -7.51 10.85 21.86
CA PRO A 70 -7.36 9.60 22.60
C PRO A 70 -8.57 8.66 22.47
N HIS A 71 -9.78 9.20 22.52
CA HIS A 71 -11.01 8.41 22.39
C HIS A 71 -11.15 7.80 21.00
N LEU A 72 -10.86 8.57 19.95
CA LEU A 72 -10.91 8.09 18.56
C LEU A 72 -9.85 7.01 18.32
N ALA A 73 -8.63 7.21 18.84
CA ALA A 73 -7.57 6.23 18.69
C ALA A 73 -7.91 4.91 19.41
N GLU A 74 -8.48 4.98 20.62
CA GLU A 74 -8.93 3.79 21.34
C GLU A 74 -10.09 3.10 20.61
N GLU A 75 -11.06 3.86 20.08
CA GLU A 75 -12.15 3.31 19.28
C GLU A 75 -11.62 2.56 18.04
N ILE A 76 -10.73 3.19 17.26
CA ILE A 76 -10.11 2.54 16.10
C ILE A 76 -9.39 1.25 16.54
N TYR A 77 -8.67 1.31 17.66
CA TYR A 77 -7.92 0.16 18.18
C TYR A 77 -8.84 -1.01 18.58
N LEU A 78 -9.99 -0.74 19.20
CA LEU A 78 -10.98 -1.75 19.58
C LEU A 78 -11.57 -2.49 18.37
N TYR A 79 -11.73 -1.82 17.24
CA TYR A 79 -12.21 -2.40 15.99
C TYR A 79 -11.08 -2.90 15.07
N HIS A 80 -9.84 -2.86 15.53
CA HIS A 80 -8.70 -3.28 14.73
C HIS A 80 -8.63 -4.82 14.59
N PRO A 81 -8.34 -5.39 13.41
CA PRO A 81 -8.29 -6.85 13.20
C PRO A 81 -7.27 -7.62 14.07
N HIS A 82 -6.30 -6.93 14.67
CA HIS A 82 -5.31 -7.52 15.59
C HIS A 82 -5.60 -7.22 17.07
N TYR A 83 -6.79 -6.69 17.38
CA TYR A 83 -7.21 -6.54 18.77
C TYR A 83 -7.31 -7.90 19.45
N THR A 84 -6.53 -8.10 20.52
CA THR A 84 -6.45 -9.35 21.29
C THR A 84 -7.17 -9.28 22.64
N GLY A 85 -8.12 -8.34 22.81
CA GLY A 85 -9.02 -8.31 23.97
C GLY A 85 -8.46 -7.72 25.27
N SER A 86 -7.18 -7.35 25.33
CA SER A 86 -6.52 -6.98 26.60
C SER A 86 -5.54 -5.80 26.52
N ARG A 87 -5.46 -5.13 25.37
CA ARG A 87 -4.53 -4.02 25.13
C ARG A 87 -5.31 -2.76 24.75
N SER A 88 -4.82 -1.62 25.20
CA SER A 88 -5.25 -0.29 24.77
C SER A 88 -4.17 0.27 23.84
N VAL A 89 -4.52 1.20 22.94
CA VAL A 89 -3.53 1.85 22.06
C VAL A 89 -2.39 2.49 22.87
N PHE A 90 -2.68 2.99 24.08
CA PHE A 90 -1.71 3.64 24.97
C PHE A 90 -0.69 2.68 25.59
N ARG A 91 -0.91 1.36 25.49
CA ARG A 91 0.02 0.33 25.96
C ARG A 91 0.90 -0.25 24.85
N GLY A 92 0.65 0.12 23.59
CA GLY A 92 1.34 -0.41 22.41
C GLY A 92 2.75 0.17 22.17
N GLY A 93 3.12 1.22 22.89
CA GLY A 93 4.35 1.97 22.61
C GLY A 93 4.26 2.77 21.30
N VAL A 94 5.34 3.46 20.94
CA VAL A 94 5.41 4.21 19.68
C VAL A 94 5.60 3.23 18.53
N VAL A 95 4.64 3.18 17.59
CA VAL A 95 4.78 2.40 16.36
C VAL A 95 5.97 2.94 15.58
N SER A 96 7.02 2.13 15.49
CA SER A 96 8.24 2.47 14.77
C SER A 96 8.24 1.74 13.44
N PRO A 97 8.14 2.45 12.30
CA PRO A 97 8.17 1.80 11.00
C PRO A 97 9.52 1.09 10.80
N SER A 98 9.51 -0.03 10.08
CA SER A 98 10.75 -0.73 9.75
C SER A 98 11.68 0.19 8.96
N PRO A 99 12.97 0.32 9.34
CA PRO A 99 13.94 1.11 8.57
C PRO A 99 14.03 0.66 7.11
N HIS A 100 13.74 -0.61 6.83
CA HIS A 100 13.77 -1.20 5.49
C HIS A 100 12.68 -0.69 4.55
N TRP A 101 11.66 0.01 5.05
CA TRP A 101 10.64 0.67 4.22
C TRP A 101 11.13 1.97 3.60
N ASN A 102 12.10 2.64 4.23
CA ASN A 102 12.68 3.86 3.68
C ASN A 102 13.67 3.51 2.54
N ARG A 103 13.14 3.46 1.32
CA ARG A 103 13.88 3.10 0.11
C ARG A 103 13.88 4.28 -0.86
N ALA A 104 14.90 5.11 -0.77
CA ALA A 104 15.02 6.34 -1.57
C ALA A 104 14.94 6.11 -3.09
N HIS A 105 15.48 4.98 -3.58
CA HIS A 105 15.41 4.63 -5.00
C HIS A 105 13.98 4.34 -5.46
N LEU A 106 13.14 3.69 -4.63
CA LEU A 106 11.73 3.46 -4.97
C LEU A 106 10.95 4.78 -5.04
N LEU A 107 11.27 5.74 -4.17
CA LEU A 107 10.68 7.06 -4.23
C LEU A 107 11.03 7.78 -5.53
N GLN A 108 12.28 7.68 -6.00
CA GLN A 108 12.71 8.23 -7.29
C GLN A 108 11.95 7.59 -8.45
N GLN A 109 11.81 6.27 -8.45
CA GLN A 109 11.03 5.55 -9.47
C GLN A 109 9.55 5.96 -9.44
N MET A 110 8.95 6.06 -8.25
CA MET A 110 7.56 6.47 -8.08
C MET A 110 7.34 7.92 -8.53
N ASN A 111 8.29 8.83 -8.31
CA ASN A 111 8.20 10.21 -8.77
C ASN A 111 8.09 10.31 -10.30
N ILE A 112 8.77 9.42 -11.05
CA ILE A 112 8.63 9.33 -12.51
C ILE A 112 7.18 8.96 -12.88
N VAL A 113 6.60 7.97 -12.20
CA VAL A 113 5.22 7.54 -12.47
C VAL A 113 4.20 8.61 -12.08
N LEU A 114 4.43 9.32 -10.97
CA LEU A 114 3.58 10.44 -10.55
C LEU A 114 3.67 11.63 -11.51
N GLU A 115 4.84 11.88 -12.09
CA GLU A 115 5.03 12.86 -13.16
C GLU A 115 4.20 12.50 -14.39
N LEU A 116 4.30 11.25 -14.85
CA LEU A 116 3.50 10.73 -15.97
C LEU A 116 2.01 10.87 -15.69
N ARG A 117 1.55 10.49 -14.49
CA ARG A 117 0.16 10.66 -14.09
C ARG A 117 -0.28 12.12 -14.16
N ARG A 118 0.56 13.06 -13.75
CA ARG A 118 0.26 14.49 -13.83
C ARG A 118 0.13 14.96 -15.28
N GLN A 119 1.02 14.49 -16.17
CA GLN A 119 0.95 14.78 -17.60
C GLN A 119 -0.34 14.23 -18.22
N ILE A 120 -0.72 12.98 -17.88
CA ILE A 120 -1.99 12.36 -18.31
C ILE A 120 -3.17 13.19 -17.85
N ASN A 121 -3.26 13.50 -16.56
CA ASN A 121 -4.38 14.27 -16.01
C ASN A 121 -4.50 15.68 -16.63
N LYS A 122 -3.38 16.26 -17.06
CA LYS A 122 -3.35 17.57 -17.74
C LYS A 122 -3.76 17.47 -19.21
N ALA A 123 -3.37 16.38 -19.90
CA ALA A 123 -3.61 16.19 -21.32
C ALA A 123 -4.97 15.52 -21.63
N ALA A 124 -5.57 14.86 -20.65
CA ALA A 124 -6.82 14.13 -20.83
C ALA A 124 -7.97 15.08 -21.23
N PRO A 125 -8.73 14.74 -22.28
CA PRO A 125 -9.86 15.56 -22.74
C PRO A 125 -11.09 15.43 -21.83
N THR A 126 -11.14 14.42 -20.97
CA THR A 126 -12.23 14.13 -20.05
C THR A 126 -11.70 14.03 -18.61
N PRO A 127 -12.54 14.30 -17.59
CA PRO A 127 -12.14 14.08 -16.20
C PRO A 127 -11.95 12.59 -15.85
N ASN A 128 -12.53 11.70 -16.65
CA ASN A 128 -12.44 10.25 -16.46
C ASN A 128 -11.32 9.66 -17.33
N THR A 129 -10.10 9.67 -16.82
CA THR A 129 -8.91 9.17 -17.53
C THR A 129 -8.99 7.67 -17.86
N TRP A 130 -9.86 6.91 -17.21
CA TRP A 130 -10.09 5.50 -17.53
C TRP A 130 -10.61 5.27 -18.95
N GLU A 131 -11.19 6.30 -19.59
CA GLU A 131 -11.61 6.27 -20.99
C GLU A 131 -10.44 6.33 -21.98
N MET A 132 -9.22 6.61 -21.49
CA MET A 132 -8.05 6.84 -22.31
C MET A 132 -7.13 5.61 -22.31
N GLU A 133 -6.52 5.34 -23.45
CA GLU A 133 -5.35 4.47 -23.60
C GLU A 133 -4.12 5.38 -23.70
N ALA A 134 -3.09 5.09 -22.92
CA ALA A 134 -1.86 5.88 -22.90
C ALA A 134 -0.74 5.19 -23.67
N VAL A 135 -0.08 5.91 -24.56
CA VAL A 135 1.19 5.52 -25.15
C VAL A 135 2.28 6.37 -24.52
N VAL A 136 3.16 5.73 -23.77
CA VAL A 136 4.28 6.37 -23.08
C VAL A 136 5.55 6.12 -23.88
N PHE A 137 6.06 7.20 -24.47
CA PHE A 137 7.34 7.23 -25.15
C PHE A 137 8.41 7.60 -24.12
N SER A 138 9.39 6.74 -23.93
CA SER A 138 10.49 7.00 -23.00
C SER A 138 11.73 6.23 -23.43
N GLN A 139 12.91 6.69 -23.01
CA GLN A 139 14.16 6.04 -23.36
C GLN A 139 15.04 5.79 -22.13
N GLY A 140 16.01 4.88 -22.30
CA GLY A 140 17.10 4.66 -21.35
C GLY A 140 16.60 4.24 -19.97
N ASN A 141 17.00 4.99 -18.94
CA ASN A 141 16.70 4.63 -17.54
C ASN A 141 15.21 4.75 -17.20
N VAL A 142 14.47 5.66 -17.85
CA VAL A 142 13.03 5.82 -17.61
C VAL A 142 12.28 4.62 -18.16
N PHE A 143 12.54 4.26 -19.42
CA PHE A 143 11.94 3.09 -20.04
C PHE A 143 12.21 1.81 -19.23
N LYS A 144 13.47 1.61 -18.84
CA LYS A 144 13.86 0.51 -17.94
C LYS A 144 13.10 0.55 -16.62
N THR A 145 12.98 1.72 -15.98
CA THR A 145 12.23 1.85 -14.72
C THR A 145 10.76 1.45 -14.86
N LEU A 146 10.12 1.74 -16.01
CA LEU A 146 8.72 1.43 -16.24
C LEU A 146 8.48 -0.04 -16.63
N GLN A 147 9.36 -0.61 -17.48
CA GLN A 147 9.16 -1.93 -18.07
C GLN A 147 9.89 -3.08 -17.36
N VAL A 148 11.04 -2.82 -16.73
CA VAL A 148 11.97 -3.88 -16.32
C VAL A 148 12.44 -3.64 -14.89
N PRO A 149 12.49 -4.67 -14.01
CA PRO A 149 13.32 -4.54 -12.83
C PRO A 149 14.78 -4.53 -13.31
N PRO A 150 15.57 -3.44 -13.19
CA PRO A 150 16.96 -3.46 -13.63
C PRO A 150 17.65 -4.70 -13.06
N THR A 151 18.27 -5.49 -13.94
CA THR A 151 18.83 -6.83 -13.69
C THR A 151 20.06 -6.81 -12.78
N ILE A 152 20.01 -6.13 -11.64
CA ILE A 152 21.04 -6.12 -10.61
C ILE A 152 20.33 -6.08 -9.25
N SER A 153 20.37 -7.21 -8.54
CA SER A 153 19.79 -7.48 -7.22
C SER A 153 18.25 -7.59 -7.14
N ILE A 154 17.82 -8.83 -6.98
CA ILE A 154 16.46 -9.40 -6.89
C ILE A 154 15.63 -8.82 -5.70
N ASN A 155 16.17 -7.88 -4.91
CA ASN A 155 15.55 -7.41 -3.66
C ASN A 155 15.06 -5.95 -3.67
N SER A 156 15.22 -5.21 -4.78
CA SER A 156 15.00 -3.75 -4.76
C SER A 156 14.23 -3.14 -5.91
N ALA A 157 13.93 -3.84 -7.01
CA ALA A 157 13.26 -3.23 -8.16
C ALA A 157 11.74 -3.48 -8.15
N VAL A 158 10.94 -2.41 -8.25
CA VAL A 158 9.49 -2.50 -8.46
C VAL A 158 9.21 -2.66 -9.95
N LEU A 159 8.47 -3.70 -10.30
CA LEU A 159 7.97 -3.92 -11.65
C LEU A 159 6.61 -3.23 -11.81
N PHE A 160 6.58 -2.13 -12.58
CA PHE A 160 5.31 -1.44 -12.84
C PHE A 160 4.51 -2.11 -13.97
N GLN A 161 5.18 -2.57 -15.02
CA GLN A 161 4.61 -3.28 -16.15
C GLN A 161 5.71 -4.10 -16.83
N ALA A 162 5.50 -5.38 -17.19
CA ALA A 162 6.52 -6.15 -17.91
C ALA A 162 6.36 -6.06 -19.43
N GLU A 163 5.10 -6.01 -19.86
CA GLU A 163 4.69 -6.09 -21.24
C GLU A 163 4.80 -4.74 -21.94
N GLU A 164 4.97 -4.75 -23.26
CA GLU A 164 4.87 -3.52 -24.06
C GLU A 164 3.47 -2.90 -23.90
N TYR A 165 2.42 -3.72 -23.89
CA TYR A 165 1.03 -3.30 -23.72
C TYR A 165 0.38 -4.04 -22.55
N SER A 166 -0.26 -3.30 -21.64
CA SER A 166 -1.03 -3.92 -20.55
C SER A 166 -2.23 -3.06 -20.13
N SER A 167 -3.36 -3.72 -19.90
CA SER A 167 -4.56 -3.17 -19.27
C SER A 167 -4.71 -3.60 -17.81
N GLU A 168 -3.75 -4.36 -17.27
CA GLU A 168 -3.82 -4.93 -15.92
C GLU A 168 -2.54 -4.71 -15.09
N SER A 169 -1.58 -3.96 -15.64
CA SER A 169 -0.33 -3.62 -14.97
C SER A 169 -0.54 -2.65 -13.80
N GLN A 170 0.40 -2.63 -12.85
CA GLN A 170 0.40 -1.62 -11.78
C GLN A 170 0.51 -0.20 -12.37
N LEU A 171 1.21 -0.06 -13.50
CA LEU A 171 1.32 1.20 -14.21
C LEU A 171 -0.05 1.70 -14.68
N SER A 172 -0.84 0.85 -15.34
CA SER A 172 -2.20 1.22 -15.81
C SER A 172 -3.11 1.68 -14.66
N GLU A 173 -2.96 1.07 -13.48
CA GLU A 173 -3.73 1.41 -12.29
C GLU A 173 -3.29 2.72 -11.63
N ILE A 174 -1.98 2.94 -11.49
CA ILE A 174 -1.44 4.19 -10.92
C ILE A 174 -1.76 5.37 -11.84
N LEU A 175 -1.66 5.18 -13.15
CA LEU A 175 -1.97 6.21 -14.15
C LEU A 175 -3.48 6.39 -14.37
N GLN A 176 -4.31 5.45 -13.92
CA GLN A 176 -5.77 5.45 -14.05
C GLN A 176 -6.26 5.56 -15.49
N VAL A 177 -5.66 4.75 -16.37
CA VAL A 177 -5.99 4.67 -17.80
C VAL A 177 -6.44 3.25 -18.15
N SER A 178 -7.19 3.12 -19.23
CA SER A 178 -7.68 1.83 -19.75
C SER A 178 -6.53 0.83 -19.94
N SER A 179 -5.48 1.28 -20.63
CA SER A 179 -4.28 0.51 -20.89
C SER A 179 -3.08 1.42 -21.09
N VAL A 180 -1.89 0.86 -20.94
CA VAL A 180 -0.61 1.54 -21.18
C VAL A 180 0.18 0.75 -22.21
N ARG A 181 0.62 1.44 -23.27
CA ARG A 181 1.65 0.98 -24.19
C ARG A 181 2.96 1.70 -23.91
N LEU A 182 4.05 0.97 -23.76
CA LEU A 182 5.40 1.52 -23.62
C LEU A 182 6.12 1.45 -24.97
N SER A 183 6.79 2.54 -25.36
CA SER A 183 7.55 2.62 -26.61
C SER A 183 8.92 3.26 -26.37
N ASP A 184 9.96 2.70 -26.99
CA ASP A 184 11.37 3.10 -26.83
C ASP A 184 11.84 4.06 -27.96
N GLU A 185 11.16 5.21 -28.15
CA GLU A 185 11.47 6.20 -29.21
C GLU A 185 11.18 7.66 -28.73
N PRO A 186 11.74 8.76 -29.33
CA PRO A 186 13.05 9.29 -28.96
C PRO A 186 13.10 10.55 -28.07
N ASN A 187 14.25 10.73 -27.40
CA ASN A 187 14.84 11.90 -26.73
C ASN A 187 14.10 12.60 -25.57
N SER A 188 12.81 12.34 -25.32
CA SER A 188 12.11 12.89 -24.16
C SER A 188 10.94 12.01 -23.72
N VAL A 189 10.59 12.05 -22.43
CA VAL A 189 9.41 11.35 -21.92
C VAL A 189 8.17 12.08 -22.43
N GLN A 190 7.38 11.41 -23.27
CA GLN A 190 6.14 11.95 -23.85
C GLN A 190 4.98 10.99 -23.62
N VAL A 191 3.78 11.55 -23.51
CA VAL A 191 2.55 10.79 -23.31
C VAL A 191 1.55 11.19 -24.38
N HIS A 192 1.08 10.20 -25.15
CA HIS A 192 -0.02 10.35 -26.08
C HIS A 192 -1.24 9.61 -25.52
N LEU A 193 -2.41 10.24 -25.65
CA LEU A 193 -3.67 9.69 -25.18
C LEU A 193 -4.61 9.47 -26.34
N GLU A 194 -5.14 8.27 -26.45
CA GLU A 194 -6.20 7.91 -27.40
C GLU A 194 -7.44 7.44 -26.63
N ARG A 195 -8.63 7.58 -27.23
CA ARG A 195 -9.84 7.05 -26.60
C ARG A 195 -9.83 5.52 -26.70
N SER A 196 -10.17 4.85 -25.60
CA SER A 196 -10.17 3.39 -25.56
C SER A 196 -11.18 2.80 -26.52
N ARG A 197 -10.77 1.71 -27.18
CA ARG A 197 -11.64 0.93 -28.08
C ARG A 197 -12.50 -0.09 -27.32
N ASN A 198 -12.12 -0.36 -26.08
CA ASN A 198 -12.84 -1.25 -25.19
C ASN A 198 -14.06 -0.56 -24.56
N HIS A 199 -14.96 -1.36 -24.02
CA HIS A 199 -16.15 -0.92 -23.33
C HIS A 199 -15.95 -0.90 -21.82
N LEU A 200 -16.78 -0.12 -21.14
CA LEU A 200 -16.84 -0.08 -19.68
C LEU A 200 -17.21 -1.47 -19.13
N CYS A 201 -16.34 -2.04 -18.31
CA CYS A 201 -16.57 -3.29 -17.61
C CYS A 201 -17.68 -3.13 -16.57
N ALA A 202 -18.67 -4.04 -16.59
CA ALA A 202 -19.81 -4.02 -15.68
C ALA A 202 -19.43 -4.20 -14.18
N ARG A 203 -18.24 -4.75 -13.90
CA ARG A 203 -17.75 -5.03 -12.54
C ARG A 203 -16.70 -4.01 -12.07
N CYS A 204 -15.52 -3.99 -12.69
CA CYS A 204 -14.45 -3.09 -12.25
C CYS A 204 -14.59 -1.64 -12.69
N ARG A 205 -15.56 -1.32 -13.56
CA ARG A 205 -15.78 0.03 -14.09
C ARG A 205 -14.57 0.64 -14.82
N ARG A 206 -13.65 -0.21 -15.31
CA ARG A 206 -12.55 0.17 -16.23
C ARG A 206 -12.96 -0.13 -17.67
N TYR A 207 -12.38 0.58 -18.64
CA TYR A 207 -12.63 0.35 -20.07
C TYR A 207 -11.83 -0.85 -20.59
N THR A 208 -12.08 -2.05 -20.08
CA THR A 208 -11.30 -3.26 -20.42
C THR A 208 -12.16 -4.41 -20.93
N SER A 209 -13.46 -4.17 -21.13
CA SER A 209 -14.37 -5.17 -21.67
C SER A 209 -14.36 -5.13 -23.20
N SER A 210 -14.39 -6.31 -23.84
CA SER A 210 -14.56 -6.41 -25.30
C SER A 210 -16.00 -6.14 -25.75
N GLN A 211 -16.96 -6.11 -24.82
CA GLN A 211 -18.39 -5.93 -25.11
C GLN A 211 -19.06 -4.99 -24.10
N THR A 212 -20.13 -4.33 -24.52
CA THR A 212 -20.96 -3.49 -23.64
C THR A 212 -21.67 -4.34 -22.59
N ASP A 213 -21.78 -3.83 -21.36
CA ASP A 213 -22.46 -4.47 -20.22
C ASP A 213 -21.96 -5.88 -19.86
N ARG A 214 -20.70 -6.19 -20.20
CA ARG A 214 -20.05 -7.45 -19.82
C ARG A 214 -18.86 -7.21 -18.88
N PRO A 215 -18.56 -8.16 -17.98
CA PRO A 215 -17.30 -8.17 -17.26
C PRO A 215 -16.11 -8.34 -18.22
N CYS A 216 -14.99 -7.67 -17.93
CA CYS A 216 -13.73 -7.93 -18.62
C CYS A 216 -13.18 -9.33 -18.26
N PRO A 217 -12.23 -9.90 -19.02
CA PRO A 217 -11.67 -11.24 -18.77
C PRO A 217 -11.19 -11.45 -17.33
N ARG A 218 -10.44 -10.49 -16.77
CA ARG A 218 -10.02 -10.51 -15.35
C ARG A 218 -11.18 -10.59 -14.39
N CYS A 219 -12.22 -9.78 -14.60
CA CYS A 219 -13.40 -9.79 -13.73
C CYS A 219 -14.19 -11.08 -13.87
N GLN A 220 -14.29 -11.64 -15.08
CA GLN A 220 -14.95 -12.91 -15.33
C GLN A 220 -14.25 -14.04 -14.60
N GLN A 221 -12.91 -14.10 -14.66
CA GLN A 221 -12.11 -15.12 -13.97
C GLN A 221 -12.37 -15.12 -12.45
N VAL A 222 -12.47 -13.95 -11.82
CA VAL A 222 -12.75 -13.86 -10.38
C VAL A 222 -14.18 -14.33 -10.06
N LEU A 223 -15.15 -13.98 -10.91
CA LEU A 223 -16.54 -14.44 -10.74
C LEU A 223 -16.63 -15.97 -10.89
N ASP A 224 -15.99 -16.53 -11.90
CA ASP A 224 -15.97 -17.98 -12.15
C ASP A 224 -15.35 -18.75 -10.97
N THR A 225 -14.27 -18.22 -10.40
CA THR A 225 -13.59 -18.82 -9.22
C THR A 225 -14.50 -18.78 -7.98
N SER A 226 -15.24 -17.69 -7.78
CA SER A 226 -16.15 -17.55 -6.63
C SER A 226 -17.36 -18.51 -6.67
N HIS A 227 -17.75 -18.95 -7.87
CA HIS A 227 -18.84 -19.92 -8.04
C HIS A 227 -18.40 -21.38 -7.84
N GLN A 228 -17.09 -21.66 -7.82
CA GLN A 228 -16.56 -23.01 -7.62
C GLN A 228 -16.31 -23.37 -6.17
N THR A 229 -16.35 -22.41 -5.24
CA THR A 229 -16.27 -22.67 -3.80
C THR A 229 -17.60 -23.28 -3.34
N PRO A 230 -17.66 -24.58 -2.96
CA PRO A 230 -18.91 -25.15 -2.48
C PRO A 230 -19.34 -24.44 -1.20
N LEU A 231 -20.64 -24.21 -1.04
CA LEU A 231 -21.29 -23.74 0.20
C LEU A 231 -21.20 -24.75 1.38
N ASN A 232 -20.18 -25.59 1.42
CA ASN A 232 -19.91 -26.55 2.49
C ASN A 232 -18.54 -26.28 3.09
N GLU A 233 -18.49 -25.27 3.93
CA GLU A 233 -18.06 -25.39 5.32
C GLU A 233 -18.36 -24.04 5.96
N SER A 234 -19.27 -24.04 6.93
CA SER A 234 -19.39 -22.95 7.88
C SER A 234 -18.01 -22.70 8.48
N VAL A 235 -17.32 -21.68 7.96
CA VAL A 235 -16.12 -21.11 8.56
C VAL A 235 -16.58 -20.43 9.83
N HIS A 236 -16.78 -21.24 10.87
CA HIS A 236 -16.61 -20.79 12.23
C HIS A 236 -15.16 -20.31 12.27
N PHE A 237 -14.98 -18.99 12.24
CA PHE A 237 -13.69 -18.34 12.41
C PHE A 237 -13.22 -18.64 13.84
N ALA A 238 -12.63 -19.82 14.03
CA ALA A 238 -11.97 -20.21 15.26
C ALA A 238 -10.62 -19.49 15.30
N LEU A 239 -10.65 -18.23 15.73
CA LEU A 239 -9.49 -17.59 16.34
C LEU A 239 -9.22 -18.27 17.68
N THR A 240 -8.69 -19.50 17.69
CA THR A 240 -8.10 -20.10 18.90
C THR A 240 -7.21 -21.30 18.55
N SER A 241 -5.92 -21.17 18.93
CA SER A 241 -4.89 -22.22 19.13
C SER A 241 -4.46 -23.01 17.87
N HIS A 242 -3.19 -23.13 17.48
CA HIS A 242 -1.92 -23.06 18.18
C HIS A 242 -0.83 -22.49 17.25
N ARG A 243 -0.21 -21.37 17.63
CA ARG A 243 1.23 -21.19 17.42
C ARG A 243 1.84 -20.96 18.77
N THR A 244 2.54 -21.96 19.26
CA THR A 244 3.44 -21.89 20.40
C THR A 244 4.38 -20.68 20.22
N PRO A 245 4.61 -19.87 21.27
CA PRO A 245 5.66 -18.88 21.22
C PRO A 245 7.00 -19.61 21.12
N GLN A 246 7.77 -19.35 20.07
CA GLN A 246 9.19 -19.69 20.08
C GLN A 246 9.83 -18.87 21.20
N ASN A 247 10.11 -19.55 22.31
CA ASN A 247 11.02 -19.12 23.35
C ASN A 247 12.38 -18.80 22.72
N PHE A 248 12.67 -17.52 22.49
CA PHE A 248 14.04 -17.04 22.48
C PHE A 248 14.49 -16.89 23.92
N ASN A 249 14.91 -18.01 24.52
CA ASN A 249 15.73 -18.01 25.73
C ASN A 249 16.90 -18.98 25.52
N GLY A 250 17.99 -18.42 25.01
CA GLY A 250 19.29 -19.05 24.93
C GLY A 250 20.30 -18.14 25.63
N LYS A 251 20.42 -18.35 26.94
CA LYS A 251 21.62 -18.25 27.79
C LYS A 251 22.62 -17.13 27.45
N ASP A 252 22.67 -16.12 28.32
CA ASP A 252 23.90 -15.70 28.98
C ASP A 252 23.54 -15.07 30.34
N ALA A 253 23.59 -15.90 31.38
CA ALA A 253 23.47 -15.49 32.77
C ALA A 253 24.78 -15.81 33.47
N HIS A 254 25.46 -14.77 33.97
CA HIS A 254 26.04 -14.61 35.32
C HIS A 254 27.17 -13.57 35.33
N PRO A 255 27.49 -12.92 36.46
CA PRO A 255 26.62 -12.51 37.57
C PRO A 255 26.80 -11.02 37.96
N VAL A 256 25.73 -10.40 38.47
CA VAL A 256 25.79 -9.13 39.20
C VAL A 256 26.48 -9.39 40.54
N ASN A 257 27.62 -8.72 40.73
CA ASN A 257 28.42 -8.79 41.95
C ASN A 257 27.75 -7.95 43.05
N ASN A 258 27.02 -8.60 43.95
CA ASN A 258 26.56 -8.01 45.21
C ASN A 258 27.67 -8.18 46.25
N ALA A 259 28.45 -7.12 46.48
CA ALA A 259 29.38 -7.04 47.59
C ALA A 259 29.05 -5.84 48.50
N ARG A 260 28.43 -6.19 49.64
CA ARG A 260 28.64 -5.63 50.98
C ARG A 260 28.25 -4.17 51.25
N ARG A 261 27.09 -4.03 51.91
CA ARG A 261 26.88 -3.07 53.01
C ARG A 261 27.20 -3.78 54.32
N ALA A 262 28.15 -3.28 55.10
CA ALA A 262 28.36 -3.63 56.51
C ALA A 262 28.99 -2.43 57.26
N GLY A 263 28.40 -2.06 58.41
CA GLY A 263 28.95 -1.20 59.49
C GLY A 263 29.06 0.30 59.14
N VAL A 264 28.41 1.25 59.80
CA VAL A 264 28.38 1.64 61.23
C VAL A 264 29.75 2.09 61.78
N SER A 265 29.70 3.28 62.39
CA SER A 265 30.56 3.93 63.40
C SER A 265 31.84 4.68 63.00
N GLU A 266 31.78 5.99 63.34
CA GLU A 266 32.74 6.78 64.13
C GLU A 266 33.77 7.70 63.45
N GLN A 267 33.72 8.95 63.96
CA GLN A 267 34.61 10.11 63.91
C GLN A 267 34.55 11.04 62.70
#